data_AF-A0A9E5GGD1-F1
#
_entry.id   AF-A0A9E5GGD1-F1
#
_cell.length_a   1.000
_cell.length_b   1.000
_cell.length_c   1.000
_cell.angle_alpha   90.00
_cell.angle_beta   90.00
_cell.angle_gamma   90.00
#
_symmetry.space_group_name_H-M   'P 1'
#
loop_
_entity.id
_entity.type
_entity.pdbx_description
1 polymer ?
#
loop_
_entity_poly.entity_id
_entity_poly.type
_entity_poly.pdbx_seq_one_letter_code
_entity_poly.pdbx_strand_id
1 'polypeptide(L)'
;METKRSQGDFIIIDNTLFVNDNNTMNIENIIALRIRIKDPHGFPMIVSATEMPASPDELTAYRLGDNLYYDSENNRLDMNISDNALDAMITTYGIDASECRAYAEIAKTLGGQMRIARLTTGTETTQWTSLVELYNFYRQLSIDCKAQISSDTGSNTGRIGRSKQPTICGGWL
;
A
#
# COMPACT_ATOMS: atom_id res chain seq x y z
N MET A 1 4.81 26.94 -25.69
CA MET A 1 5.87 27.82 -25.14
C MET A 1 5.14 28.84 -24.28
N GLU A 2 5.21 28.92 -22.96
CA GLU A 2 5.95 28.24 -21.89
C GLU A 2 5.13 28.39 -20.60
N THR A 3 5.21 27.38 -19.75
CA THR A 3 4.57 27.22 -18.44
C THR A 3 5.21 28.13 -17.38
N LYS A 4 4.41 28.75 -16.50
CA LYS A 4 4.85 29.25 -15.17
C LYS A 4 3.94 28.63 -14.12
N ARG A 5 4.29 27.44 -13.59
CA ARG A 5 5.05 27.17 -12.35
C ARG A 5 4.46 27.87 -11.11
N SER A 6 3.85 27.02 -10.29
CA SER A 6 3.34 27.22 -8.93
C SER A 6 4.34 27.96 -8.05
N GLN A 7 3.87 28.99 -7.34
CA GLN A 7 4.59 29.65 -6.26
C GLN A 7 4.72 28.68 -5.08
N GLY A 8 5.96 28.42 -4.64
CA GLY A 8 6.25 27.95 -3.29
C GLY A 8 6.56 29.15 -2.40
N ASP A 9 6.12 29.12 -1.15
CA ASP A 9 6.39 30.17 -0.17
C ASP A 9 7.86 30.14 0.27
N PHE A 10 8.60 31.21 -0.01
CA PHE A 10 9.99 31.38 0.41
C PHE A 10 10.04 32.15 1.72
N ILE A 11 10.80 31.65 2.70
CA ILE A 11 11.15 32.39 3.92
C ILE A 11 12.63 32.75 3.82
N ILE A 12 12.94 34.05 3.88
CA ILE A 12 14.32 34.56 3.89
C ILE A 12 14.71 34.81 5.34
N ILE A 13 15.71 34.08 5.83
CA ILE A 13 16.41 34.35 7.10
C ILE A 13 17.91 34.37 6.79
N ASP A 14 18.60 35.44 7.19
CA ASP A 14 20.05 35.62 7.11
C ASP A 14 20.68 35.34 5.73
N ASN A 15 20.06 35.81 4.66
CA ASN A 15 20.55 35.66 3.27
C ASN A 15 20.71 34.21 2.79
N THR A 16 20.23 33.24 3.56
CA THR A 16 20.07 31.84 3.15
C THR A 16 18.66 31.60 2.66
N LEU A 17 18.55 31.10 1.41
CA LEU A 17 17.29 30.69 0.83
C LEU A 17 16.90 29.33 1.42
N PHE A 18 15.95 29.31 2.36
CA PHE A 18 15.34 28.07 2.80
C PHE A 18 14.15 27.77 1.88
N VAL A 19 14.27 26.69 1.09
CA VAL A 19 13.11 26.11 0.43
C VAL A 19 12.31 25.41 1.52
N ASN A 20 11.09 25.87 1.76
CA ASN A 20 10.12 25.11 2.54
C ASN A 20 9.72 23.89 1.70
N ASP A 21 10.50 22.81 1.78
CA ASP A 21 10.16 21.51 1.21
C ASP A 21 9.04 20.88 2.06
N ASN A 22 7.87 21.52 2.10
CA ASN A 22 6.63 20.94 2.64
C ASN A 22 6.08 19.83 1.73
N ASN A 23 6.90 19.28 0.82
CA ASN A 23 6.50 18.33 -0.21
C ASN A 23 7.50 17.17 -0.36
N THR A 24 8.30 16.90 0.67
CA THR A 24 9.00 15.61 0.79
C THR A 24 8.02 14.53 1.20
N MET A 25 7.90 13.50 0.35
CA MET A 25 7.12 12.29 0.60
C MET A 25 7.39 11.74 2.00
N ASN A 26 6.32 11.54 2.79
CA ASN A 26 6.47 10.99 4.14
C ASN A 26 6.48 9.46 4.07
N ILE A 27 7.69 8.90 3.95
CA ILE A 27 7.91 7.46 3.80
C ILE A 27 7.36 6.66 4.99
N GLU A 28 7.44 7.19 6.21
CA GLU A 28 6.93 6.50 7.40
C GLU A 28 5.41 6.32 7.32
N ASN A 29 4.67 7.33 6.88
CA ASN A 29 3.23 7.24 6.69
C ASN A 29 2.86 6.27 5.56
N ILE A 30 3.65 6.24 4.48
CA ILE A 30 3.44 5.29 3.38
C ILE A 30 3.66 3.86 3.87
N ILE A 31 4.76 3.59 4.58
CA ILE A 31 5.05 2.27 5.14
C ILE A 31 3.95 1.85 6.14
N ALA A 32 3.54 2.76 7.02
CA ALA A 32 2.45 2.50 7.96
C ALA A 32 1.15 2.15 7.23
N LEU A 33 0.81 2.88 6.16
CA LEU A 33 -0.36 2.59 5.34
C LEU A 33 -0.22 1.24 4.62
N ARG A 34 0.94 0.93 4.04
CA ARG A 34 1.24 -0.34 3.36
C ARG A 34 1.06 -1.55 4.27
N ILE A 35 1.56 -1.46 5.50
CA ILE A 35 1.39 -2.50 6.51
C ILE A 35 -0.10 -2.68 6.85
N ARG A 36 -0.85 -1.58 7.04
CA ARG A 36 -2.30 -1.63 7.32
C ARG A 36 -3.07 -2.28 6.18
N ILE A 37 -2.80 -1.87 4.94
CA ILE A 37 -3.48 -2.40 3.76
C ILE A 37 -2.97 -3.77 3.33
N LYS A 38 -1.89 -4.27 3.94
CA LYS A 38 -1.24 -5.55 3.63
C LYS A 38 -0.71 -5.64 2.18
N ASP A 39 -0.10 -4.55 1.69
CA ASP A 39 0.55 -4.46 0.38
C ASP A 39 2.07 -4.20 0.55
N PRO A 40 2.94 -5.21 0.37
CA PRO A 40 2.67 -6.53 -0.22
C PRO A 40 1.99 -7.52 0.73
N HIS A 41 1.19 -8.42 0.16
CA HIS A 41 0.52 -9.48 0.93
C HIS A 41 1.54 -10.52 1.42
N GLY A 42 1.41 -10.94 2.68
CA GLY A 42 2.30 -11.93 3.30
C GLY A 42 3.43 -11.34 4.15
N PHE A 43 3.66 -10.03 4.07
CA PHE A 43 4.72 -9.34 4.81
C PHE A 43 4.14 -8.42 5.89
N PRO A 44 4.12 -8.84 7.18
CA PRO A 44 3.62 -8.02 8.27
C PRO A 44 4.52 -6.81 8.60
N MET A 45 5.77 -6.81 8.13
CA MET A 45 6.75 -5.76 8.43
C MET A 45 7.38 -5.22 7.15
N ILE A 46 7.64 -3.92 7.13
CA ILE A 46 8.36 -3.25 6.05
C ILE A 46 9.45 -2.37 6.66
N VAL A 47 10.68 -2.50 6.17
CA VAL A 47 11.84 -1.73 6.62
C VAL A 47 12.47 -0.98 5.45
N SER A 48 12.76 0.30 5.63
CA SER A 48 13.60 1.04 4.67
C SER A 48 15.07 0.79 4.97
N ALA A 49 15.82 0.38 3.96
CA ALA A 49 17.27 0.18 4.06
C ALA A 49 17.97 0.64 2.78
N THR A 50 19.26 0.94 2.87
CA THR A 50 20.08 1.29 1.71
C THR A 50 20.49 0.07 0.90
N GLU A 51 20.61 -1.07 1.56
CA GLU A 51 20.98 -2.37 0.98
C GLU A 51 20.30 -3.51 1.77
N MET A 52 20.27 -4.70 1.17
CA MET A 52 19.73 -5.90 1.83
C MET A 52 20.62 -6.28 3.02
N PRO A 53 20.07 -6.51 4.23
CA PRO A 53 20.86 -6.94 5.37
C PRO A 53 21.48 -8.32 5.13
N ALA A 54 22.62 -8.59 5.79
CA ALA A 54 23.32 -9.88 5.68
C ALA A 54 22.52 -11.07 6.24
N SER A 55 21.53 -10.80 7.09
CA SER A 55 20.62 -11.81 7.64
C SER A 55 19.20 -11.24 7.62
N PRO A 56 18.52 -11.30 6.46
CA PRO A 56 17.18 -10.76 6.30
C PRO A 56 16.15 -11.69 6.95
N ASP A 57 15.20 -11.09 7.66
CA ASP A 57 14.00 -11.76 8.18
C ASP A 57 13.00 -12.09 7.05
N GLU A 58 12.51 -13.33 7.03
CA GLU A 58 11.61 -13.87 5.98
C GLU A 58 10.23 -13.20 5.93
N LEU A 59 9.77 -12.62 7.03
CA LEU A 59 8.47 -11.95 7.14
C LEU A 59 8.57 -10.43 6.98
N THR A 60 9.74 -9.94 6.55
CA THR A 60 10.01 -8.51 6.37
C THR A 60 10.23 -8.19 4.90
N ALA A 61 9.49 -7.21 4.38
CA ALA A 61 9.78 -6.62 3.08
C ALA A 61 10.75 -5.44 3.23
N TYR A 62 11.74 -5.36 2.37
CA TYR A 62 12.78 -4.33 2.39
C TYR A 62 12.54 -3.31 1.29
N ARG A 63 12.35 -2.05 1.67
CA ARG A 63 12.31 -0.92 0.73
C ARG A 63 13.74 -0.47 0.45
N LEU A 64 14.26 -0.85 -0.71
CA LEU A 64 15.63 -0.54 -1.15
C LEU A 64 15.57 0.49 -2.28
N GLY A 65 15.54 1.78 -1.91
CA GLY A 65 15.37 2.89 -2.84
C GLY A 65 13.91 3.28 -3.08
N ASP A 66 13.66 4.06 -4.13
CA ASP A 66 12.35 4.68 -4.35
C ASP A 66 11.35 3.71 -4.98
N ASN A 67 10.31 3.37 -4.23
CA ASN A 67 9.22 2.50 -4.69
C ASN A 67 9.71 1.11 -5.15
N LEU A 68 10.81 0.61 -4.58
CA LEU A 68 11.38 -0.71 -4.83
C LEU A 68 11.35 -1.53 -3.54
N TYR A 69 10.67 -2.67 -3.60
CA TYR A 69 10.46 -3.57 -2.46
C TYR A 69 10.97 -4.96 -2.79
N TYR A 70 11.59 -5.60 -1.81
CA TYR A 70 12.22 -6.91 -1.94
C TYR A 70 11.88 -7.81 -0.76
N ASP A 71 11.84 -9.12 -0.99
CA ASP A 71 11.79 -10.12 0.08
C ASP A 71 13.19 -10.46 0.62
N SER A 72 13.26 -11.39 1.58
CA SER A 72 14.52 -11.85 2.17
C SER A 72 15.46 -12.56 1.19
N GLU A 73 14.94 -13.06 0.08
CA GLU A 73 15.70 -13.72 -0.98
C GLU A 73 16.17 -12.74 -2.07
N ASN A 74 15.91 -11.43 -1.87
CA ASN A 74 16.21 -10.37 -2.83
C ASN A 74 15.41 -10.49 -4.14
N ASN A 75 14.26 -11.19 -4.12
CA ASN A 75 13.29 -11.12 -5.19
C ASN A 75 12.50 -9.83 -5.09
N ARG A 76 12.25 -9.18 -6.23
CA ARG A 76 11.44 -7.96 -6.27
C ARG A 76 9.98 -8.29 -6.02
N LEU A 77 9.37 -7.57 -5.11
CA LEU A 77 7.94 -7.63 -4.82
C LEU A 77 7.17 -6.63 -5.69
N ASP A 78 6.13 -7.12 -6.36
CA ASP A 78 5.23 -6.28 -7.14
C ASP A 78 4.20 -5.61 -6.23
N MET A 79 4.25 -4.27 -6.15
CA MET A 79 3.28 -3.48 -5.40
C MET A 79 2.04 -3.19 -6.25
N ASN A 80 0.86 -3.27 -5.64
CA ASN A 80 -0.39 -2.97 -6.35
C ASN A 80 -0.64 -1.47 -6.52
N ILE A 81 -0.08 -0.65 -5.62
CA ILE A 81 -0.14 0.82 -5.64
C ILE A 81 1.29 1.35 -5.46
N SER A 82 1.65 2.41 -6.19
CA SER A 82 2.96 3.07 -6.03
C SER A 82 3.01 3.96 -4.80
N ASP A 83 4.22 4.18 -4.25
CA ASP A 83 4.46 5.10 -3.13
C ASP A 83 3.90 6.50 -3.41
N ASN A 84 4.08 7.02 -4.64
CA ASN A 84 3.53 8.31 -5.06
C ASN A 84 2.01 8.38 -4.97
N ALA A 85 1.31 7.31 -5.34
CA ALA A 85 -0.14 7.26 -5.28
C ALA A 85 -0.63 7.18 -3.82
N LEU A 86 0.07 6.44 -2.97
CA LEU A 86 -0.23 6.38 -1.53
C LEU A 86 0.02 7.73 -0.86
N ASP A 87 1.14 8.40 -1.17
CA ASP A 87 1.45 9.75 -0.66
C ASP A 87 0.37 10.77 -1.05
N ALA A 88 -0.08 10.74 -2.31
CA ALA A 88 -1.16 11.59 -2.79
C ALA A 88 -2.49 11.31 -2.07
N MET A 89 -2.81 10.04 -1.82
CA MET A 89 -4.00 9.67 -1.03
C MET A 89 -3.91 10.20 0.39
N ILE A 90 -2.77 9.98 1.07
CA ILE A 90 -2.54 10.42 2.45
C ILE A 90 -2.65 11.94 2.56
N THR A 91 -2.03 12.67 1.63
CA THR A 91 -2.08 14.13 1.58
C THR A 91 -3.51 14.64 1.36
N THR A 92 -4.30 13.96 0.54
CA THR A 92 -5.65 14.42 0.18
C THR A 92 -6.69 14.07 1.25
N TYR A 93 -6.58 12.90 1.87
CA TYR A 93 -7.65 12.33 2.70
C TYR A 93 -7.25 12.05 4.15
N GLY A 94 -5.96 12.15 4.48
CA GLY A 94 -5.41 11.65 5.73
C GLY A 94 -5.20 10.13 5.70
N ILE A 95 -4.39 9.63 6.64
CA ILE A 95 -3.96 8.22 6.66
C ILE A 95 -5.12 7.22 6.78
N ASP A 96 -6.11 7.51 7.62
CA ASP A 96 -7.21 6.56 7.91
C ASP A 96 -8.19 6.45 6.73
N ALA A 97 -8.55 7.56 6.09
CA ALA A 97 -9.43 7.52 4.91
C ALA A 97 -8.71 7.00 3.65
N SER A 98 -7.38 7.07 3.63
CA SER A 98 -6.56 6.53 2.54
C SER A 98 -6.58 5.00 2.51
N GLU A 99 -6.65 4.34 3.67
CA GLU A 99 -6.73 2.88 3.78
C GLU A 99 -7.87 2.30 2.93
N CYS A 100 -9.06 2.88 3.06
CA CYS A 100 -10.25 2.39 2.38
C CYS A 100 -10.24 2.61 0.87
N ARG A 101 -9.61 3.70 0.43
CA ARG A 101 -9.38 3.99 -0.99
C ARG A 101 -8.33 3.05 -1.57
N ALA A 102 -7.28 2.77 -0.81
CA ALA A 102 -6.24 1.83 -1.20
C ALA A 102 -6.82 0.42 -1.42
N TYR A 103 -7.70 -0.09 -0.53
CA TYR A 103 -8.37 -1.37 -0.75
C TYR A 103 -9.13 -1.45 -2.08
N ALA A 104 -9.84 -0.37 -2.44
CA ALA A 104 -10.59 -0.31 -3.69
C ALA A 104 -9.67 -0.30 -4.92
N GLU A 105 -8.58 0.46 -4.88
CA GLU A 105 -7.61 0.51 -5.98
C GLU A 105 -6.83 -0.81 -6.12
N ILE A 106 -6.44 -1.46 -5.02
CA ILE A 106 -5.81 -2.79 -5.06
C ILE A 106 -6.76 -3.80 -5.72
N ALA A 107 -8.03 -3.85 -5.30
CA ALA A 107 -9.01 -4.75 -5.90
C ALA A 107 -9.19 -4.50 -7.41
N LYS A 108 -9.12 -3.23 -7.85
CA LYS A 108 -9.19 -2.88 -9.27
C LYS A 108 -7.96 -3.34 -10.05
N THR A 109 -6.75 -3.16 -9.50
CA THR A 109 -5.50 -3.67 -10.09
C THR A 109 -5.54 -5.18 -10.23
N LEU A 110 -5.92 -5.90 -9.18
CA LEU A 110 -6.07 -7.35 -9.18
C LEU A 110 -7.13 -7.83 -10.18
N GLY A 111 -8.27 -7.14 -10.29
CA GLY A 111 -9.27 -7.45 -11.31
C GLY A 111 -8.75 -7.31 -12.74
N GLY A 112 -7.85 -6.34 -12.98
CA GLY A 112 -7.11 -6.21 -14.23
C GLY A 112 -6.19 -7.41 -14.49
N GLN A 113 -5.39 -7.79 -13.50
CA GLN A 113 -4.49 -8.95 -13.58
C GLN A 113 -5.26 -10.27 -13.81
N MET A 114 -6.38 -10.46 -13.11
CA MET A 114 -7.28 -11.60 -13.31
C MET A 114 -7.80 -11.69 -14.75
N ARG A 115 -8.18 -10.55 -15.34
CA ARG A 115 -8.64 -10.51 -16.73
C ARG A 115 -7.52 -10.92 -17.69
N ILE A 116 -6.30 -10.47 -17.46
CA ILE A 116 -5.13 -10.87 -18.25
C ILE A 116 -4.89 -12.37 -18.10
N ALA A 117 -4.77 -12.88 -16.86
CA ALA A 117 -4.55 -14.29 -16.57
C ALA A 117 -5.64 -15.20 -17.20
N ARG A 118 -6.91 -14.79 -17.11
CA ARG A 118 -8.02 -15.50 -17.77
C ARG A 118 -7.82 -15.62 -19.28
N LEU A 119 -7.29 -14.59 -19.93
CA LEU A 119 -7.08 -14.57 -21.38
C LEU A 119 -5.78 -15.29 -21.80
N THR A 120 -4.76 -15.35 -20.94
CA THR A 120 -3.43 -15.89 -21.28
C THR A 120 -3.23 -17.33 -20.84
N THR A 121 -3.65 -17.68 -19.63
CA THR A 121 -3.36 -18.98 -18.99
C THR A 121 -4.62 -19.78 -18.65
N GLY A 122 -5.79 -19.13 -18.63
CA GLY A 122 -7.07 -19.76 -18.34
C GLY A 122 -7.45 -19.75 -16.86
N THR A 123 -8.72 -20.01 -16.57
CA THR A 123 -9.31 -19.88 -15.22
C THR A 123 -9.07 -21.07 -14.30
N GLU A 124 -8.46 -22.15 -14.80
CA GLU A 124 -8.20 -23.37 -14.02
C GLU A 124 -6.80 -23.37 -13.38
N THR A 125 -6.00 -22.32 -13.63
CA THR A 125 -4.64 -22.23 -13.13
C THR A 125 -4.59 -21.77 -11.68
N THR A 126 -3.60 -22.28 -10.93
CA THR A 126 -3.32 -21.84 -9.55
C THR A 126 -3.15 -20.32 -9.47
N GLN A 127 -2.48 -19.72 -10.46
CA GLN A 127 -2.30 -18.27 -10.55
C GLN A 127 -3.64 -17.53 -10.58
N TRP A 128 -4.58 -17.98 -11.40
CA TRP A 128 -5.90 -17.36 -11.49
C TRP A 128 -6.66 -17.50 -10.15
N THR A 129 -6.64 -18.68 -9.55
CA THR A 129 -7.29 -18.94 -8.26
C THR A 129 -6.72 -18.05 -7.15
N SER A 130 -5.40 -17.93 -7.04
CA SER A 130 -4.75 -17.04 -6.07
C SER A 130 -5.11 -15.58 -6.29
N LEU A 131 -5.17 -15.11 -7.54
CA LEU A 131 -5.61 -13.75 -7.87
C LEU A 131 -7.07 -13.50 -7.47
N VAL A 132 -7.95 -14.49 -7.66
CA VAL A 132 -9.37 -14.40 -7.29
C VAL A 132 -9.54 -14.30 -5.78
N GLU A 133 -8.82 -15.12 -5.02
CA GLU A 133 -8.84 -15.09 -3.56
C GLU A 133 -8.38 -13.72 -3.04
N LEU A 134 -7.26 -13.22 -3.56
CA LEU A 134 -6.72 -11.92 -3.17
C LEU A 134 -7.67 -10.77 -3.58
N TYR A 135 -8.24 -10.83 -4.78
CA TYR A 135 -9.26 -9.88 -5.24
C TYR A 135 -10.47 -9.87 -4.31
N ASN A 136 -11.01 -11.03 -3.96
CA ASN A 136 -12.16 -11.14 -3.07
C ASN A 136 -11.85 -10.61 -1.67
N PHE A 137 -10.65 -10.90 -1.15
CA PHE A 137 -10.17 -10.35 0.11
C PHE A 137 -10.19 -8.81 0.11
N TYR A 138 -9.54 -8.17 -0.87
CA TYR A 138 -9.49 -6.71 -0.96
C TYR A 138 -10.84 -6.07 -1.26
N ARG A 139 -11.66 -6.72 -2.09
CA ARG A 139 -13.02 -6.27 -2.38
C ARG A 139 -13.88 -6.28 -1.12
N GLN A 140 -13.78 -7.32 -0.30
CA GLN A 140 -14.54 -7.38 0.95
C GLN A 140 -14.09 -6.29 1.93
N LEU A 141 -12.78 -6.07 2.09
CA LEU A 141 -12.26 -4.97 2.91
C LEU A 141 -12.76 -3.59 2.44
N SER A 142 -12.82 -3.38 1.12
CA SER A 142 -13.37 -2.14 0.55
C SER A 142 -14.87 -1.98 0.86
N ILE A 143 -15.65 -3.06 0.80
CA ILE A 143 -17.08 -3.05 1.15
C ILE A 143 -17.27 -2.77 2.64
N ASP A 144 -16.52 -3.46 3.49
CA ASP A 144 -16.59 -3.31 4.95
C ASP A 144 -16.24 -1.88 5.36
N CYS A 145 -15.20 -1.29 4.76
CA CYS A 145 -14.90 0.11 5.06
C CYS A 145 -15.98 1.07 4.55
N LYS A 146 -16.56 0.86 3.35
CA LYS A 146 -17.69 1.70 2.88
C LYS A 146 -18.89 1.63 3.81
N ALA A 147 -19.20 0.43 4.32
CA ALA A 147 -20.27 0.24 5.30
C ALA A 147 -19.95 1.00 6.60
N GLN A 148 -18.70 0.93 7.06
CA GLN A 148 -18.26 1.64 8.26
C GLN A 148 -18.28 3.17 8.09
N ILE A 149 -17.78 3.73 6.98
CA ILE A 149 -17.86 5.18 6.73
C ILE A 149 -19.33 5.64 6.72
N SER A 150 -20.23 4.82 6.19
CA SER A 150 -21.68 5.11 6.17
C SER A 150 -22.34 4.96 7.54
N SER A 151 -21.78 4.17 8.47
CA SER A 151 -22.27 4.04 9.85
C SER A 151 -21.66 5.08 10.80
N ASP A 152 -20.39 5.42 10.60
CA ASP A 152 -19.60 6.29 11.47
C ASP A 152 -19.96 7.78 11.29
N THR A 153 -20.83 8.13 10.32
CA THR A 153 -21.60 9.38 10.36
C THR A 153 -22.50 9.55 11.60
N GLY A 154 -22.54 8.57 12.52
CA GLY A 154 -23.21 8.68 13.82
C GLY A 154 -22.45 8.19 15.07
N SER A 155 -21.34 7.45 14.96
CA SER A 155 -20.56 7.02 16.15
C SER A 155 -19.20 6.45 15.78
N ASN A 156 -18.13 6.99 16.37
CA ASN A 156 -16.74 6.61 16.11
C ASN A 156 -16.40 5.30 16.87
N THR A 157 -16.35 4.16 16.17
CA THR A 157 -16.20 2.83 16.82
C THR A 157 -14.77 2.27 16.87
N GLY A 158 -13.76 3.03 16.43
CA GLY A 158 -12.33 2.71 16.65
C GLY A 158 -11.87 1.35 16.10
N ARG A 159 -12.49 0.87 15.01
CA ARG A 159 -12.43 -0.54 14.59
C ARG A 159 -11.74 -0.83 13.25
N ILE A 160 -10.92 0.08 12.74
CA ILE A 160 -10.17 -0.19 11.50
C ILE A 160 -8.95 -1.10 11.81
N GLY A 161 -8.74 -2.15 11.00
CA GLY A 161 -7.49 -2.92 10.95
C GLY A 161 -7.39 -4.21 11.77
N ARG A 162 -8.41 -4.64 12.54
CA ARG A 162 -8.40 -5.95 13.22
C ARG A 162 -9.06 -7.06 12.40
N SER A 163 -8.58 -7.29 11.17
CA SER A 163 -8.85 -8.57 10.51
C SER A 163 -7.90 -9.61 11.11
N LYS A 164 -8.47 -10.61 11.82
CA LYS A 164 -7.75 -11.85 12.13
C LYS A 164 -7.08 -12.31 10.83
N GLN A 165 -5.76 -12.50 10.84
CA GLN A 165 -5.08 -13.21 9.75
C GLN A 165 -5.89 -14.48 9.42
N PRO A 166 -6.10 -14.82 8.15
CA PRO A 166 -6.73 -16.09 7.82
C PRO A 166 -5.87 -17.20 8.44
N THR A 167 -6.44 -17.93 9.41
CA THR A 167 -5.82 -19.14 9.92
C THR A 167 -5.86 -20.15 8.79
N ILE A 168 -4.70 -20.43 8.20
CA ILE A 168 -4.53 -21.59 7.32
C ILE A 168 -4.69 -22.81 8.23
N CYS A 169 -5.87 -23.43 8.19
CA CYS A 169 -6.08 -24.74 8.80
C CYS A 169 -5.31 -25.78 7.96
N GLY A 170 -4.00 -25.90 8.19
CA GLY A 170 -3.15 -26.84 7.48
C GLY A 170 -1.72 -26.85 7.99
N GLY A 171 -1.43 -27.70 8.97
CA GLY A 171 -0.06 -28.02 9.41
C GLY A 171 0.00 -28.54 10.84
N TRP A 172 0.10 -29.86 10.99
CA TRP A 172 0.31 -30.55 12.25
C TRP A 172 1.74 -30.35 12.78
N LEU A 173 1.90 -29.85 14.01
CA LEU A 173 2.57 -30.46 15.18
C LEU A 173 2.62 -29.48 16.36
#